data_AF-R0M4Q4-F1
#
_entry.id   AF-R0M4Q4-F1
#
_cell.length_a   1.000
_cell.length_b   1.000
_cell.length_c   1.000
_cell.angle_alpha   90.00
_cell.angle_beta   90.00
_cell.angle_gamma   90.00
#
_symmetry.space_group_name_H-M   'P 1'
#
loop_
_entity.id
_entity.type
_entity.pdbx_description
1 polymer ?
#
loop_
_entity_poly.entity_id
_entity_poly.type
_entity_poly.pdbx_seq_one_letter_code
_entity_poly.pdbx_strand_id
1 'polypeptide(L)' 'DCLGEAPIHKAAKAGSLECLALLVAGDAKIDLCNNSGQTAADLALACGFLECAKFLKTIQHTQTMK' A
#
# COMPACT_ATOMS: atom_id res chain seq x y z
N ASP A 1 -13.39 -8.57 4.73
CA ASP A 1 -12.48 -9.59 4.17
C ASP A 1 -11.83 -10.43 5.24
N CYS A 2 -11.76 -11.75 5.03
CA CYS A 2 -11.10 -12.69 5.94
C CYS A 2 -9.57 -12.46 6.03
N LEU A 3 -9.00 -11.69 5.10
CA LEU A 3 -7.57 -11.41 5.00
C LEU A 3 -7.12 -10.15 5.75
N GLY A 4 -8.04 -9.34 6.29
CA GLY A 4 -7.67 -8.05 6.91
C GLY A 4 -7.12 -7.03 5.92
N GLU A 5 -7.40 -7.18 4.62
CA GLU A 5 -6.91 -6.26 3.58
C GLU A 5 -7.75 -4.97 3.57
N ALA A 6 -7.11 -3.83 3.85
CA ALA A 6 -7.63 -2.50 3.57
C ALA A 6 -7.64 -2.18 2.05
N PRO A 7 -8.37 -1.14 1.59
CA PRO A 7 -8.43 -0.76 0.17
C PRO A 7 -7.05 -0.57 -0.48
N ILE A 8 -6.07 -0.10 0.29
CA ILE A 8 -4.69 0.10 -0.20
C ILE A 8 -3.96 -1.20 -0.51
N HIS A 9 -4.24 -2.29 0.22
CA HIS A 9 -3.72 -3.62 -0.10
C HIS A 9 -4.28 -4.13 -1.43
N LYS A 10 -5.58 -3.90 -1.69
CA LYS A 10 -6.22 -4.28 -2.95
C LYS A 10 -5.65 -3.49 -4.12
N ALA A 11 -5.48 -2.18 -3.97
CA ALA A 11 -4.89 -1.32 -4.99
C ALA A 11 -3.44 -1.73 -5.31
N ALA A 12 -2.64 -2.08 -4.29
CA ALA A 12 -1.29 -2.61 -4.46
C ALA A 12 -1.26 -3.96 -5.19
N LYS A 13 -2.15 -4.90 -4.83
CA LYS A 13 -2.29 -6.20 -5.52
C LYS A 13 -2.81 -6.07 -6.95
N ALA A 14 -3.57 -5.01 -7.25
CA ALA A 14 -4.02 -4.70 -8.59
C ALA A 14 -2.94 -4.00 -9.43
N GLY A 15 -1.86 -3.53 -8.82
CA GLY A 15 -0.83 -2.74 -9.51
C GLY A 15 -1.30 -1.35 -9.93
N SER A 16 -2.36 -0.83 -9.30
CA SER A 16 -2.97 0.45 -9.68
C SER A 16 -2.35 1.59 -8.89
N LEU A 17 -1.35 2.24 -9.50
CA LEU A 17 -0.70 3.43 -8.92
C LEU A 17 -1.69 4.57 -8.69
N GLU A 18 -2.66 4.74 -9.59
CA GLU A 18 -3.67 5.80 -9.50
C GLU A 18 -4.57 5.61 -8.27
N CYS A 19 -5.03 4.38 -8.03
CA CYS A 19 -5.79 4.05 -6.83
C CYS A 19 -4.94 4.26 -5.56
N LEU A 20 -3.65 3.92 -5.59
CA LEU A 20 -2.74 4.16 -4.48
C LEU A 20 -2.58 5.65 -4.19
N ALA A 21 -2.40 6.48 -5.22
CA ALA A 21 -2.26 7.93 -5.07
C ALA A 21 -3.54 8.57 -4.50
N LEU A 22 -4.71 8.16 -4.97
CA LEU A 22 -6.00 8.64 -4.45
C LEU A 22 -6.21 8.25 -2.98
N LEU A 23 -5.86 7.01 -2.61
CA LEU A 23 -5.96 6.56 -1.22
C LEU A 23 -5.00 7.32 -0.31
N VAL A 24 -3.75 7.51 -0.75
CA VAL A 24 -2.75 8.30 -0.02
C VAL A 24 -3.21 9.75 0.14
N ALA A 25 -3.79 10.36 -0.90
CA ALA A 25 -4.33 11.71 -0.85
C ALA A 25 -5.51 11.83 0.13
N GLY A 26 -6.23 10.74 0.38
CA GLY A 26 -7.29 10.64 1.38
C GLY A 26 -6.81 10.27 2.79
N ASP A 27 -5.51 10.45 3.10
CA ASP A 27 -4.91 10.08 4.40
C ASP A 27 -5.07 8.59 4.75
N ALA A 28 -5.12 7.71 3.73
CA ALA A 28 -5.14 6.28 3.98
C ALA A 28 -3.87 5.84 4.72
N LYS A 29 -4.05 5.04 5.76
CA LYS A 29 -2.93 4.44 6.50
C LYS A 29 -2.24 3.40 5.61
N ILE A 30 -1.07 3.77 5.11
CA ILE A 30 -0.25 2.94 4.22
C ILE A 30 0.60 1.91 4.96
N ASP A 31 0.78 2.11 6.27
CA ASP A 31 1.53 1.25 7.18
C ASP A 31 0.65 0.17 7.84
N LEU A 32 -0.58 0.01 7.35
CA LEU A 32 -1.45 -1.08 7.81
C LEU A 32 -0.90 -2.40 7.30
N CYS A 33 -0.86 -3.38 8.19
CA CYS A 33 -0.64 -4.78 7.83
C CYS A 33 -1.97 -5.51 7.73
N ASN A 34 -2.05 -6.43 6.77
CA ASN A 34 -3.13 -7.40 6.68
C ASN A 34 -2.99 -8.50 7.78
N ASN A 35 -3.90 -9.47 7.81
CA ASN A 35 -3.87 -10.57 8.78
C ASN A 35 -2.61 -11.47 8.68
N SER A 36 -1.91 -11.41 7.54
CA SER A 36 -0.65 -12.11 7.32
C SER A 36 0.58 -11.29 7.74
N GLY A 37 0.37 -10.09 8.30
CA GLY A 37 1.47 -9.19 8.67
C GLY A 37 2.13 -8.48 7.48
N GLN A 38 1.48 -8.46 6.31
CA GLN A 38 2.03 -7.84 5.10
C GLN A 38 1.44 -6.46 4.87
N THR A 39 2.28 -5.49 4.54
CA THR A 39 1.86 -4.15 4.13
C THR A 39 1.41 -4.13 2.67
N ALA A 40 0.75 -3.04 2.25
CA ALA A 40 0.45 -2.83 0.83
C ALA A 40 1.72 -2.84 -0.05
N ALA A 41 2.84 -2.33 0.46
CA ALA A 41 4.11 -2.34 -0.28
C ALA A 41 4.64 -3.77 -0.49
N ASP A 42 4.52 -4.63 0.53
CA ASP A 42 4.93 -6.05 0.44
C ASP A 42 4.08 -6.80 -0.57
N LEU A 43 2.77 -6.52 -0.60
CA LEU A 43 1.86 -7.13 -1.58
C LEU A 43 2.16 -6.66 -3.01
N ALA A 44 2.45 -5.37 -3.22
CA ALA A 44 2.88 -4.87 -4.51
C ALA A 44 4.18 -5.54 -4.98
N LEU A 45 5.16 -5.73 -4.08
CA LEU A 45 6.40 -6.45 -4.39
C LEU A 45 6.14 -7.91 -4.76
N ALA A 46 5.31 -8.60 -3.97
CA ALA A 46 4.97 -10.01 -4.21
C ALA A 46 4.25 -10.21 -5.56
N CYS A 47 3.48 -9.22 -6.00
CA CYS A 47 2.82 -9.23 -7.30
C CYS A 47 3.71 -8.71 -8.45
N GLY A 48 4.94 -8.25 -8.18
CA GLY A 48 5.86 -7.71 -9.19
C GLY A 48 5.61 -6.25 -9.59
N PHE A 49 4.71 -5.54 -8.89
CA PHE A 49 4.42 -4.13 -9.12
C PHE A 49 5.42 -3.23 -8.38
N LEU A 50 6.67 -3.26 -8.83
CA LEU A 50 7.80 -2.52 -8.24
C LEU A 50 7.53 -1.02 -8.11
N GLU A 51 6.89 -0.40 -9.10
CA GLU A 51 6.57 1.03 -9.07
C GLU A 51 5.55 1.37 -7.97
N CYS A 52 4.53 0.53 -7.80
CA CYS A 52 3.56 0.67 -6.70
C CYS A 52 4.25 0.50 -5.33
N ALA A 53 5.13 -0.47 -5.19
CA ALA A 53 5.87 -0.70 -3.96
C ALA A 53 6.82 0.46 -3.61
N LYS A 54 7.56 0.98 -4.60
CA LYS A 54 8.43 2.14 -4.44
C LYS A 54 7.63 3.38 -4.05
N PHE A 55 6.50 3.62 -4.72
CA PHE A 55 5.60 4.72 -4.37
C PHE A 55 5.18 4.61 -2.91
N LEU A 56 4.62 3.47 -2.50
CA LEU A 56 4.18 3.24 -1.12
C LEU A 56 5.29 3.44 -0.09
N LYS A 57 6.49 2.88 -0.33
CA LYS A 57 7.64 3.10 0.56
C LYS A 57 8.05 4.57 0.62
N THR A 58 8.06 5.28 -0.51
CA THR A 58 8.41 6.70 -0.55
C THR A 58 7.45 7.52 0.30
N ILE A 59 6.15 7.25 0.21
CA ILE A 59 5.15 7.94 1.05
C ILE A 59 5.31 7.55 2.53
N GLN A 60 5.65 6.30 2.84
CA GLN A 60 5.83 5.81 4.22
C GLN A 60 6.95 6.56 4.95
N HIS A 61 8.07 6.81 4.26
CA HIS A 61 9.16 7.64 4.78
C HIS A 61 8.75 9.10 5.01
N THR A 62 7.83 9.64 4.20
CA THR A 62 7.36 11.03 4.33
C THR A 62 6.39 11.20 5.51
N GLN A 63 5.55 10.19 5.80
CA GLN A 63 4.60 10.23 6.91
C GLN A 63 5.26 10.04 8.29
N THR A 64 6.46 9.44 8.35
CA THR A 64 7.22 9.28 9.61
C THR A 64 7.97 10.53 10.07
N MET A 65 8.00 11.59 9.25
CA MET A 65 8.69 12.85 9.56
C MET A 65 7.75 13.99 9.96
N LYS A 66 6.47 13.70 10.22
CA LYS A 66 5.49 14.65 10.76
C LYS A 66 5.31 14.49 12.27
#